data_AF-A0A2H0Z3N5-F1
#
_entry.id   AF-A0A2H0Z3N5-F1
#
_cell.length_a   1.000
_cell.length_b   1.000
_cell.length_c   1.000
_cell.angle_alpha   90.00
_cell.angle_beta   90.00
_cell.angle_gamma   90.00
#
_symmetry.space_group_name_H-M   'P 1'
#
loop_
_entity.id
_entity.type
_entity.pdbx_description
1 polymer ?
#
loop_
_entity_poly.entity_id
_entity_poly.type
_entity_poly.pdbx_seq_one_letter_code
_entity_poly.pdbx_strand_id
1 'polypeptide(L)'
;KKTLYKHFSNKEHLLNEIFSSISLQTEDYTNNLFTNKDYTYVQKVKLMLEYVSEHIGKFKGPMMGDLQTYYPKIWEKIHLFMKKKAWEKFTLLVDEGVEHGIFRSDINKNIVVLMYVFSLQNLLTPEVLAQVPLSADQVYNTLINVIFEGILTEDGRKKFSETENEQTEETPNVA
;
A
#
# COMPACT_ATOMS: atom_id res chain seq x y z
N LYS A 1 14.86 30.18 24.62
CA LYS A 1 14.44 30.20 23.19
C LYS A 1 15.49 29.69 22.17
N LYS A 2 16.75 29.39 22.51
CA LYS A 2 17.79 28.93 21.54
C LYS A 2 18.06 27.40 21.50
N THR A 3 17.52 26.62 22.42
CA THR A 3 17.75 25.15 22.47
C THR A 3 16.70 24.35 21.70
N LEU A 4 15.47 24.86 21.55
CA LEU A 4 14.40 24.17 20.84
C LEU A 4 14.75 23.93 19.36
N TYR A 5 15.17 24.97 18.63
CA TYR A 5 15.47 24.85 17.19
C TYR A 5 16.58 23.85 16.86
N LYS A 6 17.60 23.69 17.71
CA LYS A 6 18.74 22.79 17.45
C LYS A 6 18.35 21.30 17.56
N HIS A 7 17.38 20.98 18.42
CA HIS A 7 16.84 19.62 18.52
C HIS A 7 15.80 19.34 17.43
N PHE A 8 14.99 20.34 17.07
CA PHE A 8 13.96 20.20 16.03
C PHE A 8 14.56 20.04 14.63
N SER A 9 15.64 20.78 14.30
CA SER A 9 16.34 20.59 13.02
C SER A 9 16.98 19.21 12.91
N ASN A 10 17.51 18.64 14.01
CA ASN A 10 18.05 17.29 14.02
C ASN A 10 16.94 16.22 13.84
N LYS A 11 15.81 16.36 14.54
CA LYS A 11 14.69 15.42 14.40
C LYS A 11 14.02 15.52 13.02
N GLU A 12 13.85 16.72 12.48
CA GLU A 12 13.33 16.92 11.12
C GLU A 12 14.28 16.32 10.07
N HIS A 13 15.59 16.51 10.21
CA HIS A 13 16.57 15.90 9.31
C HIS A 13 16.52 14.37 9.38
N LEU A 14 16.51 13.78 10.58
CA LEU A 14 16.37 12.33 10.76
C LEU A 14 15.09 11.78 10.12
N LEU A 15 13.95 12.47 10.29
CA LEU A 15 12.69 12.06 9.66
C LEU A 15 12.76 12.13 8.12
N ASN A 16 13.48 13.09 7.55
CA ASN A 16 13.70 13.15 6.10
C ASN A 16 14.59 12.00 5.61
N GLU A 17 15.64 11.64 6.35
CA GLU A 17 16.50 10.49 5.99
C GLU A 17 15.73 9.17 6.07
N ILE A 18 14.92 8.97 7.12
CA ILE A 18 14.04 7.81 7.25
C ILE A 18 13.06 7.75 6.08
N PHE A 19 12.40 8.86 5.75
CA PHE A 19 11.46 8.92 4.63
C PHE A 19 12.14 8.61 3.28
N SER A 20 13.34 9.15 3.06
CA SER A 20 14.12 8.88 1.85
C SER A 20 14.49 7.41 1.73
N SER A 21 14.93 6.79 2.83
CA SER A 21 15.25 5.36 2.89
C SER A 21 14.02 4.49 2.58
N ILE A 22 12.87 4.78 3.20
CA ILE A 22 11.60 4.07 2.92
C ILE A 22 11.21 4.24 1.45
N SER A 23 11.30 5.45 0.92
CA SER A 23 10.91 5.74 -0.46
C SER A 23 11.74 4.94 -1.48
N LEU A 24 13.06 4.85 -1.24
CA LEU A 24 13.98 4.06 -2.06
C LEU A 24 13.69 2.56 -1.94
N GLN A 25 13.51 2.06 -0.71
CA GLN A 25 13.17 0.63 -0.49
C GLN A 25 11.87 0.23 -1.18
N THR A 26 10.85 1.10 -1.14
CA THR A 26 9.59 0.86 -1.86
C THR A 26 9.78 0.90 -3.37
N GLU A 27 10.61 1.79 -3.88
CA GLU A 27 10.93 1.84 -5.31
C GLU A 27 11.65 0.57 -5.77
N ASP A 28 12.68 0.15 -5.05
CA ASP A 28 13.45 -1.06 -5.35
C ASP A 28 12.57 -2.31 -5.27
N TYR A 29 11.79 -2.46 -4.19
CA TYR A 29 10.88 -3.59 -4.02
C TYR A 29 9.88 -3.67 -5.17
N THR A 30 9.18 -2.56 -5.47
CA THR A 30 8.16 -2.57 -6.52
C THR A 30 8.79 -2.83 -7.89
N ASN A 31 9.92 -2.21 -8.22
CA ASN A 31 10.57 -2.45 -9.51
C ASN A 31 11.04 -3.90 -9.66
N ASN A 32 11.65 -4.48 -8.62
CA ASN A 32 12.04 -5.89 -8.63
C ASN A 32 10.83 -6.82 -8.79
N LEU A 33 9.74 -6.57 -8.06
CA LEU A 33 8.52 -7.38 -8.14
C LEU A 33 7.91 -7.38 -9.55
N PHE A 34 7.74 -6.20 -10.17
CA PHE A 34 7.11 -6.10 -11.48
C PHE A 34 8.01 -6.63 -12.62
N THR A 35 9.34 -6.52 -12.49
CA THR A 35 10.29 -7.03 -13.49
C THR A 35 10.61 -8.51 -13.35
N ASN A 36 10.36 -9.12 -12.18
CA ASN A 36 10.61 -10.54 -11.95
C ASN A 36 9.68 -11.41 -12.83
N LYS A 37 10.26 -12.34 -13.58
CA LYS A 37 9.53 -13.23 -14.51
C LYS A 37 9.10 -14.56 -13.88
N ASP A 38 9.61 -14.87 -12.70
CA ASP A 38 9.32 -16.10 -11.96
C ASP A 38 7.95 -16.03 -11.28
N TYR A 39 7.44 -14.82 -11.04
CA TYR A 39 6.10 -14.62 -10.50
C TYR A 39 5.05 -14.50 -11.59
N THR A 40 3.97 -15.25 -11.42
CA THR A 40 2.71 -15.04 -12.15
C THR A 40 2.14 -13.66 -11.83
N TYR A 41 1.27 -13.16 -12.72
CA TYR A 41 0.59 -11.88 -12.50
C TYR A 41 -0.16 -11.85 -11.15
N VAL A 42 -0.90 -12.90 -10.80
CA VAL A 42 -1.67 -12.98 -9.53
C VAL A 42 -0.74 -12.95 -8.32
N GLN A 43 0.40 -13.66 -8.36
CA GLN A 43 1.41 -13.60 -7.30
C GLN A 43 1.97 -12.18 -7.14
N LYS A 44 2.28 -11.48 -8.25
CA LYS A 44 2.74 -10.09 -8.18
C LYS A 44 1.72 -9.17 -7.53
N VAL A 45 0.44 -9.34 -7.86
CA VAL A 45 -0.63 -8.55 -7.26
C VAL A 45 -0.67 -8.78 -5.75
N LYS A 46 -0.73 -10.04 -5.31
CA LYS A 46 -0.76 -10.40 -3.88
C LYS A 46 0.44 -9.86 -3.10
N LEU A 47 1.64 -10.10 -3.60
CA LEU A 47 2.88 -9.61 -2.99
C LEU A 47 2.89 -8.08 -2.87
N MET A 48 2.37 -7.37 -3.88
CA MET A 48 2.21 -5.92 -3.82
C MET A 48 1.22 -5.51 -2.71
N LEU A 49 0.06 -6.17 -2.64
CA LEU A 49 -0.95 -5.87 -1.61
C LEU A 49 -0.43 -6.12 -0.20
N GLU A 50 0.24 -7.26 0.02
CA GLU A 50 0.87 -7.62 1.28
C GLU A 50 1.93 -6.61 1.69
N TYR A 51 2.81 -6.22 0.76
CA TYR A 51 3.83 -5.21 0.99
C TYR A 51 3.21 -3.89 1.45
N VAL A 52 2.17 -3.42 0.77
CA VAL A 52 1.48 -2.17 1.15
C VAL A 52 0.81 -2.31 2.52
N SER A 53 0.12 -3.41 2.78
CA SER A 53 -0.52 -3.71 4.08
C SER A 53 0.50 -3.66 5.23
N GLU A 54 1.64 -4.34 5.08
CA GLU A 54 2.69 -4.38 6.10
C GLU A 54 3.26 -2.98 6.38
N HIS A 55 3.49 -2.19 5.32
CA HIS A 55 4.05 -0.84 5.47
C HIS A 55 3.05 0.14 6.06
N ILE A 56 1.76 0.00 5.73
CA ILE A 56 0.70 0.79 6.34
C ILE A 56 0.51 0.45 7.81
N GLY A 57 0.58 -0.83 8.20
CA GLY A 57 0.47 -1.26 9.59
C GLY A 57 1.56 -0.68 10.51
N LYS A 58 2.72 -0.29 9.95
CA LYS A 58 3.80 0.39 10.70
C LYS A 58 3.42 1.82 11.12
N PHE A 59 2.42 2.41 10.47
CA PHE A 59 1.95 3.76 10.78
C PHE A 59 0.88 3.73 11.87
N LYS A 60 1.26 4.14 13.09
CA LYS A 60 0.36 4.20 14.24
C LYS A 60 -0.29 5.59 14.37
N GLY A 61 -1.57 5.62 14.74
CA GLY A 61 -2.37 6.85 14.85
C GLY A 61 -1.70 8.02 15.57
N PRO A 62 -1.14 7.85 16.79
CA PRO A 62 -0.48 8.95 17.51
C PRO A 62 0.76 9.51 16.78
N MET A 63 1.53 8.65 16.12
CA MET A 63 2.70 9.06 15.34
C MET A 63 2.28 9.91 14.13
N MET A 64 1.16 9.58 13.49
CA MET A 64 0.66 10.33 12.34
C MET A 64 0.07 11.69 12.73
N GLY A 65 -0.69 11.76 13.83
CA GLY A 65 -1.16 13.04 14.36
C GLY A 65 -0.01 13.99 14.72
N ASP A 66 1.06 13.45 15.33
CA ASP A 66 2.27 14.22 15.63
C ASP A 66 3.00 14.68 14.36
N LEU A 67 3.09 13.80 13.34
CA LEU A 67 3.77 14.15 12.09
C LEU A 67 3.02 15.25 11.33
N GLN A 68 1.69 15.16 11.29
CA GLN A 68 0.82 16.17 10.67
C GLN A 68 0.93 17.53 11.40
N THR A 69 0.93 17.51 12.73
CA THR A 69 0.92 18.74 13.56
C THR A 69 2.29 19.42 13.61
N TYR A 70 3.35 18.65 13.87
CA TYR A 70 4.68 19.20 14.15
C TYR A 70 5.62 19.20 12.94
N TYR A 71 5.34 18.38 11.91
CA TYR A 71 6.20 18.24 10.72
C TYR A 71 5.38 18.24 9.40
N PRO A 72 4.57 19.28 9.13
CA PRO A 72 3.62 19.31 8.01
C PRO A 72 4.28 19.13 6.64
N LYS A 73 5.54 19.57 6.47
CA LYS A 73 6.30 19.36 5.22
C LYS A 73 6.65 17.89 4.98
N ILE A 74 6.95 17.13 6.03
CA ILE A 74 7.26 15.70 5.92
C ILE A 74 5.97 14.92 5.68
N TRP A 75 4.89 15.31 6.37
CA TRP A 75 3.56 14.80 6.13
C TRP A 75 3.14 14.95 4.66
N GLU A 76 3.28 16.15 4.10
CA GLU A 76 2.99 16.42 2.68
C GLU A 76 3.83 15.54 1.75
N LYS A 77 5.13 15.37 2.02
CA LYS A 77 6.01 14.47 1.24
C LYS A 77 5.52 13.02 1.23
N ILE A 78 5.11 12.50 2.39
CA ILE A 78 4.57 11.13 2.50
C ILE A 78 3.28 11.00 1.68
N HIS A 79 2.35 11.93 1.82
CA HIS A 79 1.10 11.91 1.06
C HIS A 79 1.32 11.98 -0.46
N LEU A 80 2.24 12.83 -0.91
CA LEU A 80 2.58 12.95 -2.33
C LEU A 80 3.24 11.68 -2.86
N PHE A 81 4.16 11.09 -2.09
CA PHE A 81 4.80 9.83 -2.45
C PHE A 81 3.79 8.69 -2.55
N MET A 82 2.95 8.50 -1.53
CA MET A 82 1.90 7.49 -1.54
C MET A 82 0.94 7.68 -2.71
N LYS A 83 0.48 8.91 -2.96
CA LYS A 83 -0.39 9.22 -4.09
C LYS A 83 0.25 8.82 -5.41
N LYS A 84 1.50 9.25 -5.62
CA LYS A 84 2.24 9.00 -6.86
C LYS A 84 2.45 7.50 -7.07
N LYS A 85 2.96 6.79 -6.06
CA LYS A 85 3.21 5.35 -6.15
C LYS A 85 1.94 4.53 -6.31
N ALA A 86 0.88 4.87 -5.56
CA ALA A 86 -0.43 4.23 -5.71
C ALA A 86 -0.98 4.45 -7.12
N TRP A 87 -0.92 5.68 -7.65
CA TRP A 87 -1.34 5.95 -9.02
C TRP A 87 -0.54 5.13 -10.04
N GLU A 88 0.78 5.23 -10.01
CA GLU A 88 1.67 4.58 -10.99
C GLU A 88 1.53 3.06 -10.96
N LYS A 89 1.66 2.44 -9.79
CA LYS A 89 1.71 0.97 -9.68
C LYS A 89 0.33 0.34 -9.76
N PHE A 90 -0.71 0.98 -9.23
CA PHE A 90 -2.07 0.44 -9.31
C PHE A 90 -2.69 0.60 -10.69
N THR A 91 -2.37 1.68 -11.43
CA THR A 91 -2.76 1.79 -12.84
C THR A 91 -2.18 0.64 -13.64
N LEU A 92 -0.87 0.38 -13.50
CA LEU A 92 -0.21 -0.73 -14.18
C LEU A 92 -0.88 -2.07 -13.85
N LEU A 93 -1.14 -2.33 -12.56
CA LEU A 93 -1.83 -3.55 -12.14
C LEU A 93 -3.21 -3.66 -12.78
N VAL A 94 -4.03 -2.61 -12.74
CA VAL A 94 -5.39 -2.66 -13.29
C VAL A 94 -5.34 -2.86 -14.81
N ASP A 95 -4.42 -2.22 -15.51
CA ASP A 95 -4.26 -2.38 -16.95
C ASP A 95 -3.86 -3.80 -17.34
N GLU A 96 -2.77 -4.31 -16.76
CA GLU A 96 -2.30 -5.68 -17.00
C GLU A 96 -3.34 -6.72 -16.55
N GLY A 97 -4.07 -6.47 -15.46
CA GLY A 97 -5.07 -7.40 -14.95
C GLY A 97 -6.26 -7.56 -15.87
N VAL A 98 -6.67 -6.51 -16.56
CA VAL A 98 -7.68 -6.60 -17.62
C VAL A 98 -7.13 -7.36 -18.84
N GLU A 99 -5.88 -7.10 -19.24
CA GLU A 99 -5.23 -7.82 -20.35
C GLU A 99 -5.07 -9.32 -20.07
N HIS A 100 -4.76 -9.69 -18.83
CA HIS A 100 -4.67 -11.08 -18.37
C HIS A 100 -6.03 -11.74 -18.08
N GLY A 101 -7.15 -11.03 -18.26
CA GLY A 101 -8.51 -11.53 -17.98
C GLY A 101 -8.80 -11.77 -16.49
N ILE A 102 -7.98 -11.22 -15.60
CA ILE A 102 -8.12 -11.33 -14.14
C ILE A 102 -9.12 -10.30 -13.62
N PHE A 103 -9.09 -9.09 -14.18
CA PHE A 103 -10.05 -8.03 -13.88
C PHE A 103 -11.06 -7.88 -15.01
N ARG A 104 -12.29 -7.51 -14.64
CA ARG A 104 -13.40 -7.37 -15.60
C ARG A 104 -13.09 -6.24 -16.58
N SER A 105 -13.36 -6.47 -17.87
CA SER A 105 -13.10 -5.49 -18.93
C SER A 105 -14.14 -4.37 -19.02
N ASP A 106 -15.28 -4.50 -18.34
CA ASP A 106 -16.38 -3.53 -18.33
C ASP A 106 -16.20 -2.39 -17.32
N ILE A 107 -15.17 -2.45 -16.47
CA ILE A 107 -14.90 -1.42 -15.46
C ILE A 107 -14.27 -0.18 -16.07
N ASN A 108 -14.59 0.99 -15.51
CA ASN A 108 -13.82 2.19 -15.79
C ASN A 108 -12.53 2.17 -14.95
N LYS A 109 -11.42 1.76 -15.59
CA LYS A 109 -10.11 1.63 -14.96
C LYS A 109 -9.67 2.88 -14.19
N ASN A 110 -9.89 4.07 -14.77
CA ASN A 110 -9.52 5.34 -14.13
C ASN A 110 -10.30 5.56 -12.83
N ILE A 111 -11.58 5.20 -12.78
CA ILE A 111 -12.39 5.32 -11.57
C ILE A 111 -11.89 4.35 -10.49
N VAL A 112 -11.58 3.11 -10.88
CA VAL A 112 -11.02 2.09 -9.95
C VAL A 112 -9.69 2.56 -9.36
N VAL A 113 -8.80 3.12 -10.19
CA VAL A 113 -7.53 3.69 -9.73
C VAL A 113 -7.76 4.88 -8.79
N LEU A 114 -8.65 5.81 -9.15
CA LEU A 114 -8.99 6.96 -8.31
C LEU A 114 -9.55 6.51 -6.96
N MET A 115 -10.45 5.53 -6.95
CA MET A 115 -11.01 4.95 -5.73
C MET A 115 -9.90 4.41 -4.82
N TYR A 116 -8.98 3.61 -5.36
CA TYR A 116 -7.86 3.08 -4.59
C TYR A 116 -6.94 4.19 -4.06
N VAL A 117 -6.52 5.12 -4.92
CA VAL A 117 -5.59 6.20 -4.54
C VAL A 117 -6.19 7.08 -3.44
N PHE A 118 -7.44 7.52 -3.59
CA PHE A 118 -8.07 8.36 -2.57
C PHE A 118 -8.33 7.61 -1.27
N SER A 119 -8.70 6.33 -1.36
CA SER A 119 -8.85 5.48 -0.19
C SER A 119 -7.54 5.36 0.59
N LEU A 120 -6.45 5.04 -0.11
CA LEU A 120 -5.12 4.89 0.48
C LEU A 120 -4.62 6.19 1.12
N GLN A 121 -4.84 7.32 0.46
CA GLN A 121 -4.44 8.63 0.99
C GLN A 121 -5.18 8.99 2.27
N ASN A 122 -6.47 8.68 2.37
CA ASN A 122 -7.27 9.03 3.54
C ASN A 122 -7.10 8.02 4.69
N LEU A 123 -6.60 6.81 4.41
CA LEU A 123 -6.45 5.76 5.40
C LEU A 123 -5.53 6.15 6.57
N LEU A 124 -4.49 6.94 6.30
CA LEU A 124 -3.55 7.40 7.33
C LEU A 124 -4.05 8.62 8.11
N THR A 125 -5.22 9.16 7.78
CA THR A 125 -5.78 10.29 8.52
C THR A 125 -6.30 9.82 9.88
N PRO A 126 -5.91 10.48 10.99
CA PRO A 126 -6.37 10.09 12.33
C PRO A 126 -7.89 10.03 12.46
N GLU A 127 -8.61 10.89 11.74
CA GLU A 127 -10.06 10.97 11.75
C GLU A 127 -10.73 9.71 11.17
N VAL A 128 -10.13 9.08 10.17
CA VAL A 128 -10.63 7.83 9.57
C VAL A 128 -10.36 6.65 10.51
N LEU A 129 -9.13 6.55 11.03
CA LEU A 129 -8.77 5.46 11.95
C LEU A 129 -9.52 5.53 13.28
N ALA A 130 -9.91 6.73 13.73
CA ALA A 130 -10.70 6.89 14.95
C ALA A 130 -12.18 6.46 14.80
N GLN A 131 -12.68 6.32 13.57
CA GLN A 131 -14.08 5.93 13.32
C GLN A 131 -14.32 4.42 13.45
N VAL A 132 -13.26 3.61 13.44
CA VAL A 132 -13.35 2.15 13.45
C VAL A 132 -12.38 1.55 14.46
N PRO A 133 -12.74 0.45 15.16
CA PRO A 133 -11.85 -0.21 16.10
C PRO A 133 -10.84 -1.14 15.38
N LEU A 134 -10.24 -0.67 14.29
CA LEU A 134 -9.34 -1.44 13.42
C LEU A 134 -7.98 -0.77 13.32
N SER A 135 -6.93 -1.57 13.13
CA SER A 135 -5.62 -1.06 12.76
C SER A 135 -5.59 -0.61 11.30
N ALA A 136 -4.60 0.22 10.93
CA ALA A 136 -4.49 0.77 9.58
C ALA A 136 -4.37 -0.35 8.51
N ASP A 137 -3.62 -1.41 8.78
CA ASP A 137 -3.51 -2.59 7.93
C ASP A 137 -4.84 -3.34 7.79
N GLN A 138 -5.61 -3.50 8.87
CA GLN A 138 -6.94 -4.12 8.80
C GLN A 138 -7.92 -3.31 7.96
N VAL A 139 -7.89 -1.97 8.09
CA VAL A 139 -8.69 -1.07 7.25
C VAL A 139 -8.27 -1.20 5.79
N TYR A 140 -6.96 -1.24 5.52
CA TYR A 140 -6.42 -1.39 4.16
C TYR A 140 -6.85 -2.71 3.53
N ASN A 141 -6.67 -3.82 4.25
CA ASN A 141 -7.04 -5.15 3.79
C ASN A 141 -8.54 -5.26 3.51
N THR A 142 -9.37 -4.69 4.38
CA THR A 142 -10.83 -4.65 4.15
C THR A 142 -11.16 -3.86 2.88
N LEU A 143 -10.53 -2.70 2.70
CA LEU A 143 -10.78 -1.83 1.57
C LEU A 143 -10.35 -2.45 0.24
N ILE A 144 -9.15 -3.03 0.19
CA ILE A 144 -8.64 -3.65 -1.02
C ILE A 144 -9.45 -4.90 -1.38
N ASN A 145 -9.89 -5.69 -0.40
CA ASN A 145 -10.78 -6.82 -0.63
C ASN A 145 -12.09 -6.37 -1.28
N VAL A 146 -12.72 -5.29 -0.78
CA VAL A 146 -13.94 -4.74 -1.38
C VAL A 146 -13.72 -4.28 -2.83
N ILE A 147 -12.59 -3.60 -3.11
CA ILE A 147 -12.25 -3.18 -4.48
C ILE A 147 -12.07 -4.41 -5.37
N PHE A 148 -11.30 -5.41 -4.92
CA PHE A 148 -10.96 -6.60 -5.70
C PHE A 148 -12.17 -7.47 -5.98
N GLU A 149 -13.00 -7.76 -4.97
CA GLU A 149 -14.26 -8.50 -5.17
C GLU A 149 -15.17 -7.80 -6.20
N GLY A 150 -15.15 -6.47 -6.22
CA GLY A 150 -15.88 -5.66 -7.19
C GLY A 150 -15.31 -5.72 -8.62
N ILE A 151 -14.02 -5.97 -8.81
CA ILE A 151 -13.37 -5.88 -10.15
C ILE A 151 -12.84 -7.21 -10.68
N LEU A 152 -12.78 -8.28 -9.89
CA LEU A 152 -12.34 -9.60 -10.34
C LEU A 152 -13.36 -10.26 -11.28
N THR A 153 -12.85 -10.96 -12.30
CA THR A 153 -13.64 -11.94 -13.07
C THR A 153 -13.87 -13.20 -12.24
N GLU A 154 -14.75 -14.11 -12.71
CA GLU A 154 -14.91 -15.42 -12.06
C GLU A 154 -13.60 -16.22 -12.06
N ASP A 155 -12.86 -16.20 -13.18
CA ASP A 155 -11.55 -16.85 -13.28
C ASP A 155 -10.49 -16.15 -12.43
N GLY A 156 -10.55 -14.82 -12.35
CA GLY A 156 -9.72 -14.03 -11.44
C GLY A 156 -9.92 -14.46 -9.98
N ARG A 157 -11.18 -14.57 -9.53
CA ARG A 157 -11.52 -15.05 -8.17
C ARG A 157 -10.92 -16.44 -7.89
N LYS A 158 -11.08 -17.38 -8.83
CA LYS A 158 -10.52 -18.74 -8.68
C LYS A 158 -9.00 -18.71 -8.52
N LYS A 159 -8.29 -18.03 -9.42
CA LYS A 159 -6.83 -17.90 -9.37
C LYS A 159 -6.34 -17.24 -8.08
N PHE A 160 -7.05 -16.21 -7.60
CA PHE A 160 -6.72 -15.59 -6.32
C PHE A 160 -6.90 -16.57 -5.15
N SER A 161 -7.94 -17.40 -5.14
CA SER A 161 -8.14 -18.40 -4.08
C SER A 161 -7.14 -19.58 -4.13
N GLU A 162 -6.76 -20.03 -5.32
CA GLU A 162 -5.83 -21.17 -5.51
C GLU A 162 -4.44 -20.85 -4.95
N THR A 163 -3.94 -19.63 -5.18
CA THR A 163 -2.63 -19.20 -4.67
C THR A 163 -2.61 -19.06 -3.12
N GLU A 164 -3.75 -18.96 -2.44
CA GLU A 164 -3.76 -18.98 -0.95
C GLU A 164 -3.50 -20.37 -0.39
N ASN A 165 -3.96 -21.42 -1.10
CA ASN A 165 -3.83 -22.79 -0.65
C ASN A 165 -2.40 -23.34 -0.89
N GLU A 166 -1.73 -22.89 -1.94
CA GLU A 166 -0.34 -23.29 -2.26
C GLU A 166 0.68 -22.78 -1.22
N GLN A 167 0.46 -21.60 -0.63
CA GLN A 167 1.35 -21.04 0.40
C GLN A 167 1.20 -21.74 1.77
N THR A 168 0.07 -22.40 2.04
CA THR A 168 -0.16 -23.18 3.25
C THR A 168 0.46 -24.59 3.22
N GLU A 169 0.85 -25.11 2.05
CA GLU A 169 1.45 -26.43 1.92
C GLU A 169 3.00 -26.42 1.98
N GLU A 170 3.64 -25.25 1.94
CA GLU A 170 5.11 -25.12 1.93
C GLU A 170 5.77 -24.84 3.29
N THR A 171 5.06 -24.87 4.42
CA THR A 171 5.76 -24.91 5.73
C THR A 171 6.28 -26.33 6.00
N PRO A 172 7.62 -26.58 6.00
CA PRO A 172 8.13 -27.87 6.41
C PRO A 172 7.79 -28.04 7.88
N ASN A 173 7.15 -29.16 8.19
CA ASN A 173 6.96 -29.66 9.54
C ASN A 173 8.34 -29.88 10.18
N VAL A 174 8.87 -28.87 10.87
CA VAL A 174 10.08 -29.02 11.68
C VAL A 174 9.62 -29.56 13.03
N ALA A 175 9.65 -30.89 13.12
CA ALA A 175 9.60 -31.63 14.38
C ALA A 175 10.93 -31.51 15.13
#